data_AF-A0A9D0VJG9-F1
#
_entry.id   AF-A0A9D0VJG9-F1
#
_cell.length_a   1.000
_cell.length_b   1.000
_cell.length_c   1.000
_cell.angle_alpha   90.00
_cell.angle_beta   90.00
_cell.angle_gamma   90.00
#
_symmetry.space_group_name_H-M   'P 1'
#
loop_
_entity.id
_entity.type
_entity.pdbx_description
1 polymer ?
#
loop_
_entity_poly.entity_id
_entity_poly.type
_entity_poly.pdbx_seq_one_letter_code
_entity_poly.pdbx_strand_id
1 'polypeptide(L)'
;MTLRYVAPIVWLCSCVSAESLQWEWEAFLLDHQDCVEDVECAVVYPGCPLGCAAAVRADAVDEAEARIAELLKQYERSGRGCSYECVEHTPPACVQGLCFINHLSDSSP
;
A
#
# COMPACT_ATOMS: atom_id res chain seq x y z
N MET A 1 40.56 -30.07 -21.39
CA MET A 1 40.41 -29.21 -20.20
C MET A 1 39.09 -28.46 -20.33
N THR A 2 38.01 -28.98 -19.72
CA THR A 2 36.69 -28.36 -19.71
C THR A 2 36.47 -27.68 -18.36
N LEU A 3 36.57 -26.35 -18.33
CA LEU A 3 36.19 -25.52 -17.19
C LEU A 3 34.66 -25.55 -17.05
N ARG A 4 34.16 -26.37 -16.13
CA ARG A 4 32.78 -26.30 -15.64
C ARG A 4 32.67 -25.10 -14.70
N TYR A 5 32.21 -23.96 -15.23
CA TYR A 5 31.73 -22.86 -14.40
C TYR A 5 30.45 -23.31 -13.70
N VAL A 6 30.56 -23.68 -12.43
CA VAL A 6 29.40 -23.82 -11.54
C VAL A 6 29.03 -22.41 -11.12
N ALA A 7 28.10 -21.79 -11.86
CA ALA A 7 27.48 -20.55 -11.41
C ALA A 7 26.78 -20.83 -10.07
N PRO A 8 27.11 -20.11 -8.98
CA PRO A 8 26.38 -20.26 -7.74
C PRO A 8 24.95 -19.81 -7.98
N ILE A 9 24.01 -20.73 -7.77
CA ILE A 9 22.59 -20.46 -7.67
C ILE A 9 22.45 -19.43 -6.55
N VAL A 10 22.30 -18.16 -6.94
CA VAL A 10 21.97 -17.07 -6.02
C VAL A 10 20.57 -17.38 -5.50
N TRP A 11 20.54 -18.06 -4.36
CA TRP A 11 19.33 -18.30 -3.59
C TRP A 11 18.94 -16.95 -3.01
N LEU A 12 18.16 -16.19 -3.77
CA LEU A 12 17.47 -15.00 -3.28
C LEU A 12 16.59 -15.46 -2.12
N CYS A 13 17.04 -15.21 -0.89
CA CYS A 13 16.16 -15.22 0.27
C CYS A 13 15.04 -14.21 -0.02
N SER A 14 13.89 -14.70 -0.49
CA SER A 14 12.64 -13.94 -0.57
C SER A 14 12.11 -13.70 0.84
N CYS A 15 12.86 -12.93 1.63
CA CYS A 15 12.31 -12.30 2.82
C CYS A 15 11.46 -11.14 2.30
N VAL A 16 10.15 -11.34 2.17
CA VAL A 16 9.18 -10.24 1.99
C VAL A 16 9.54 -9.16 3.01
N SER A 17 9.73 -7.91 2.62
CA SER A 17 10.05 -6.81 3.54
C SER A 17 8.82 -5.92 3.70
N ALA A 18 8.80 -5.09 4.75
CA ALA A 18 7.76 -4.07 4.87
C ALA A 18 7.79 -3.12 3.65
N GLU A 19 9.00 -2.77 3.20
CA GLU A 19 9.25 -1.93 2.03
C GLU A 19 8.71 -2.55 0.74
N SER A 20 8.91 -3.85 0.50
CA SER A 20 8.38 -4.50 -0.71
C SER A 20 6.86 -4.48 -0.74
N LEU A 21 6.20 -4.69 0.41
CA LEU A 21 4.74 -4.66 0.50
C LEU A 21 4.19 -3.24 0.34
N GLN A 22 4.92 -2.23 0.84
CA GLN A 22 4.57 -0.82 0.61
C GLN A 22 4.64 -0.49 -0.89
N TRP A 23 5.69 -0.88 -1.60
CA TRP A 23 5.78 -0.66 -3.04
C TRP A 23 4.67 -1.37 -3.83
N GLU A 24 4.32 -2.60 -3.44
CA GLU A 24 3.18 -3.31 -4.05
C GLU A 24 1.85 -2.59 -3.81
N TRP A 25 1.68 -1.99 -2.64
CA TRP A 25 0.50 -1.19 -2.32
C TRP A 25 0.47 0.15 -3.06
N GLU A 26 1.58 0.87 -3.12
CA GLU A 26 1.71 2.12 -3.89
C GLU A 26 1.45 1.89 -5.37
N ALA A 27 1.95 0.79 -5.93
CA ALA A 27 1.66 0.42 -7.32
C ALA A 27 0.16 0.20 -7.55
N PHE A 28 -0.53 -0.47 -6.61
CA PHE A 28 -1.98 -0.63 -6.68
C PHE A 28 -2.70 0.72 -6.65
N LEU A 29 -2.29 1.64 -5.77
CA LEU A 29 -2.88 2.98 -5.68
C LEU A 29 -2.72 3.79 -6.98
N LEU A 30 -1.57 3.70 -7.64
CA LEU A 30 -1.32 4.40 -8.90
C LEU A 30 -2.34 4.02 -9.99
N ASP A 31 -2.81 2.77 -10.00
CA ASP A 31 -3.79 2.27 -10.97
C ASP A 31 -5.26 2.53 -10.56
N HIS A 32 -5.54 2.91 -9.31
CA HIS A 32 -6.89 2.93 -8.73
C HIS A 32 -7.26 4.24 -8.02
N GLN A 33 -6.53 5.33 -8.27
CA GLN A 33 -6.80 6.63 -7.65
C GLN A 33 -7.32 7.68 -8.64
N ASP A 34 -7.52 7.36 -9.92
CA ASP A 34 -8.00 8.35 -10.89
C ASP A 34 -9.43 8.83 -10.57
N CYS A 35 -9.73 10.11 -10.80
CA CYS A 35 -11.07 10.66 -10.53
C CYS A 35 -11.36 11.90 -11.39
N VAL A 36 -12.65 12.23 -11.50
CA VAL A 36 -13.15 13.47 -12.07
C VAL A 36 -13.83 14.33 -11.00
N GLU A 37 -14.55 13.70 -10.07
CA GLU A 37 -15.30 14.35 -8.99
C GLU A 37 -14.96 13.76 -7.61
N ASP A 38 -15.12 14.55 -6.54
CA ASP A 38 -14.87 14.12 -5.16
C ASP A 38 -15.68 12.87 -4.76
N VAL A 39 -16.88 12.72 -5.33
CA VAL A 39 -17.80 11.61 -5.01
C VAL A 39 -17.30 10.26 -5.48
N GLU A 40 -16.33 10.25 -6.41
CA GLU A 40 -15.71 9.05 -6.94
C GLU A 40 -14.59 8.55 -6.05
N CYS A 41 -14.23 9.28 -4.98
CA CYS A 41 -13.17 8.90 -4.08
C CYS A 41 -13.71 8.30 -2.77
N ALA A 42 -13.06 7.24 -2.32
CA ALA A 42 -13.31 6.57 -1.06
C ALA A 42 -12.00 6.42 -0.27
N VAL A 43 -12.13 6.19 1.04
CA VAL A 43 -11.00 5.95 1.93
C VAL A 43 -10.96 4.49 2.33
N VAL A 44 -9.79 3.88 2.23
CA VAL A 44 -9.50 2.54 2.74
C VAL A 44 -8.45 2.61 3.84
N TYR A 45 -8.43 1.59 4.70
CA TYR A 45 -7.62 1.54 5.92
C TYR A 45 -6.65 0.36 5.90
N PRO A 46 -5.53 0.48 5.17
CA PRO A 46 -4.68 -0.67 4.87
C PRO A 46 -3.87 -1.18 6.07
N GLY A 47 -3.66 -0.36 7.11
CA GLY A 47 -2.98 -0.75 8.34
C GLY A 47 -1.47 -1.01 8.14
N CYS A 48 -0.77 -1.40 9.21
CA CYS A 48 0.68 -1.62 9.13
C CYS A 48 1.01 -2.90 8.35
N PRO A 49 1.96 -2.88 7.38
CA PRO A 49 2.94 -1.83 7.06
C PRO A 49 2.55 -0.85 5.94
N LEU A 50 1.32 -0.93 5.45
CA LEU A 50 0.87 -0.31 4.21
C LEU A 50 0.44 1.16 4.35
N GLY A 51 0.05 1.59 5.56
CA GLY A 51 -0.31 2.99 5.86
C GLY A 51 -1.63 3.10 6.64
N CYS A 52 -1.90 4.25 7.22
CA CYS A 52 -3.10 4.42 8.04
C CYS A 52 -4.38 4.50 7.22
N ALA A 53 -4.32 5.26 6.14
CA ALA A 53 -5.43 5.48 5.24
C ALA A 53 -4.85 5.73 3.85
N ALA A 54 -5.62 5.38 2.83
CA ALA A 54 -5.33 5.72 1.45
C ALA A 54 -6.64 6.09 0.75
N ALA A 55 -6.54 7.00 -0.22
CA ALA A 55 -7.67 7.35 -1.08
C ALA A 55 -7.61 6.49 -2.34
N VAL A 56 -8.74 5.91 -2.70
CA VAL A 56 -8.92 5.11 -3.92
C VAL A 56 -10.22 5.52 -4.59
N ARG A 57 -10.44 5.08 -5.82
CA ARG A 57 -11.76 5.15 -6.44
C ARG A 57 -12.78 4.34 -5.64
N ALA A 58 -14.00 4.86 -5.57
CA ALA A 58 -15.10 4.28 -4.84
C ALA A 58 -15.50 2.89 -5.36
N ASP A 59 -15.33 2.64 -6.67
CA ASP A 59 -15.58 1.32 -7.27
C ASP A 59 -14.43 0.33 -7.05
N ALA A 60 -13.26 0.79 -6.63
CA ALA A 60 -12.08 -0.04 -6.34
C ALA A 60 -11.97 -0.46 -4.86
N VAL A 61 -12.91 -0.06 -4.00
CA VAL A 61 -12.85 -0.33 -2.55
C VAL A 61 -12.77 -1.82 -2.24
N ASP A 62 -13.65 -2.64 -2.84
CA ASP A 62 -13.67 -4.09 -2.59
C ASP A 62 -12.35 -4.75 -3.04
N GLU A 63 -11.78 -4.30 -4.15
CA GLU A 63 -10.50 -4.79 -4.66
C GLU A 63 -9.33 -4.35 -3.76
N ALA A 64 -9.35 -3.10 -3.31
CA ALA A 64 -8.39 -2.55 -2.38
C ALA A 64 -8.37 -3.34 -1.07
N GLU A 65 -9.54 -3.61 -0.46
CA GLU A 65 -9.65 -4.40 0.77
C GLU A 65 -9.13 -5.83 0.60
N ALA A 66 -9.44 -6.47 -0.53
CA ALA A 66 -8.93 -7.80 -0.85
C ALA A 66 -7.39 -7.80 -0.99
N ARG A 67 -6.84 -6.78 -1.66
CA ARG A 67 -5.39 -6.63 -1.85
C ARG A 67 -4.67 -6.34 -0.54
N ILE A 68 -5.24 -5.49 0.31
CA ILE A 68 -4.76 -5.22 1.68
C ILE A 68 -4.68 -6.53 2.47
N ALA A 69 -5.76 -7.31 2.50
CA ALA A 69 -5.80 -8.56 3.24
C ALA A 69 -4.73 -9.56 2.76
N GLU A 70 -4.46 -9.61 1.45
CA GLU A 70 -3.39 -10.44 0.89
C GLU A 70 -2.00 -9.99 1.37
N LEU A 71 -1.69 -8.70 1.26
CA LEU A 71 -0.40 -8.14 1.64
C LEU A 71 -0.15 -8.26 3.15
N LEU A 72 -1.16 -8.02 3.98
CA LEU A 72 -1.07 -8.20 5.44
C LEU A 72 -0.82 -9.66 5.80
N LYS A 73 -1.51 -10.61 5.16
CA LYS A 73 -1.27 -12.04 5.38
C LYS A 73 0.16 -12.44 5.03
N GLN A 74 0.75 -11.86 3.99
CA GLN A 74 2.17 -12.07 3.65
C GLN A 74 3.10 -11.51 4.73
N TYR A 75 2.79 -10.33 5.26
CA TYR A 75 3.55 -9.71 6.33
C TYR A 75 3.50 -10.55 7.62
N GLU A 76 2.31 -10.92 8.09
CA GLU A 76 2.11 -11.65 9.34
C GLU A 76 2.71 -13.06 9.32
N ARG A 77 2.73 -13.73 8.15
CA ARG A 77 3.33 -15.07 7.98
C ARG A 77 4.80 -15.13 8.42
N SER A 78 5.49 -13.99 8.40
CA SER A 78 6.88 -13.88 8.83
C SER A 78 7.06 -13.64 10.33
N GLY A 79 5.97 -13.66 11.12
CA GLY A 79 5.98 -13.42 12.56
C GLY A 79 6.20 -11.96 12.94
N ARG A 80 6.13 -11.05 11.97
CA ARG A 80 6.27 -9.60 12.18
C ARG A 80 4.90 -9.02 12.54
N GLY A 81 4.85 -8.36 13.69
CA GLY A 81 3.75 -7.50 14.09
C GLY A 81 4.22 -6.05 14.07
N CYS A 82 3.32 -5.14 13.74
CA CYS A 82 3.57 -3.72 13.81
C CYS A 82 2.27 -3.02 14.20
N SER A 83 2.41 -2.00 15.04
CA SER A 83 1.32 -1.12 15.45
C SER A 83 1.83 0.31 15.38
N TYR A 84 1.05 1.19 14.76
CA TYR A 84 1.18 2.62 14.89
C TYR A 84 -0.19 3.21 15.22
N GLU A 85 -0.20 4.36 15.89
CA GLU A 85 -1.44 5.10 16.15
C GLU A 85 -1.82 5.88 14.89
N CYS A 86 -2.95 5.54 14.29
CA CYS A 86 -3.48 6.28 13.17
C CYS A 86 -4.20 7.54 13.62
N VAL A 87 -3.79 8.66 13.04
CA VAL A 87 -4.47 9.94 13.20
C VAL A 87 -5.63 10.05 12.23
N GLU A 88 -6.62 10.88 12.61
CA GLU A 88 -7.74 11.24 11.74
C GLU A 88 -7.26 11.89 10.43
N HIS A 89 -8.05 11.72 9.38
CA HIS A 89 -7.78 12.22 8.04
C HIS A 89 -8.99 13.00 7.54
N THR A 90 -8.74 13.89 6.58
CA THR A 90 -9.83 14.59 5.90
C THR A 90 -10.69 13.61 5.09
N PRO A 91 -11.95 13.98 4.79
CA PRO A 91 -12.70 13.32 3.72
C PRO A 91 -11.86 13.27 2.43
N PRO A 92 -12.04 12.23 1.60
CA PRO A 92 -11.32 12.13 0.34
C PRO A 92 -11.80 13.21 -0.63
N ALA A 93 -10.89 13.71 -1.46
CA ALA A 93 -11.19 14.69 -2.49
C ALA A 93 -10.44 14.38 -3.79
N CYS A 94 -11.02 14.77 -4.91
CA CYS A 94 -10.41 14.66 -6.23
C CYS A 94 -9.54 15.89 -6.50
N VAL A 95 -8.22 15.73 -6.40
CA VAL A 95 -7.25 16.80 -6.61
C VAL A 95 -6.36 16.44 -7.77
N GLN A 96 -6.36 17.29 -8.81
CA GLN A 96 -5.57 17.07 -10.04
C GLN A 96 -5.87 15.73 -10.74
N GLY A 97 -7.12 15.26 -10.65
CA GLY A 97 -7.55 14.01 -11.27
C GLY A 97 -7.14 12.75 -10.50
N LEU A 98 -6.71 12.90 -9.24
CA LEU A 98 -6.40 11.79 -8.36
C LEU A 98 -7.11 11.95 -7.01
N CYS A 99 -7.52 10.84 -6.41
CA CYS A 99 -8.10 10.80 -5.09
C CYS A 99 -7.00 11.04 -4.05
N PHE A 100 -7.23 12.00 -3.15
CA PHE A 100 -6.30 12.36 -2.08
C PHE A 100 -7.01 12.44 -0.74
N ILE A 101 -6.26 12.15 0.33
CA ILE A 101 -6.59 12.46 1.72
C ILE A 101 -5.41 13.22 2.34
N ASN A 102 -5.70 14.18 3.22
CA ASN A 102 -4.69 14.81 4.05
C ASN A 102 -4.72 14.22 5.46
N HIS A 103 -3.56 13.98 6.03
CA HIS A 103 -3.43 13.69 7.46
C HIS A 103 -3.55 15.00 8.23
N LEU A 104 -4.54 15.11 9.12
CA LEU A 104 -4.85 16.36 9.83
C LEU A 104 -3.73 16.82 10.79
N SER A 105 -2.66 16.03 10.94
CA SER A 105 -1.46 16.37 11.71
C SER A 105 -0.48 17.31 11.01
N ASP A 106 -0.63 17.59 9.71
CA ASP A 106 0.24 18.51 8.96
C ASP A 106 -0.14 19.99 9.09
N SER A 107 -1.18 20.29 9.87
CA SER A 107 -1.57 21.67 10.21
C SER A 107 -0.88 22.14 11.49
N SER A 108 0.46 22.23 11.48
CA SER A 108 1.17 23.05 12.48
C SER A 108 1.27 24.49 11.96
N PRO A 109 0.87 25.51 12.75
CA PRO A 109 0.95 26.92 12.36
C PRO A 109 2.38 27.46 12.25
#